data_AF-A0A3C0UWR7-F1
#
_entry.id   AF-A0A3C0UWR7-F1
#
_cell.length_a   1.000
_cell.length_b   1.000
_cell.length_c   1.000
_cell.angle_alpha   90.00
_cell.angle_beta   90.00
_cell.angle_gamma   90.00
#
_symmetry.space_group_name_H-M   'P 1'
#
loop_
_entity.id
_entity.type
_entity.pdbx_description
1 polymer ?
#
loop_
_entity_poly.entity_id
_entity_poly.type
_entity_poly.pdbx_seq_one_letter_code
_entity_poly.pdbx_strand_id
1 'polypeptide(L)'
;MTMINELKYFFEAIAFAANTTTLFVNFKSLKIRFPIYSVKAALNDTTDIERIIDTLFYRKQVMWEHSKYENTEWCMNSLKDLRDKCDNESQTFLSGSTTNDKRHFFATLLRTWGNYADEAYKDIVKSDMTSHSLDVILKKFRKSSYPIIATFLFSLPDGNLTKDNAFKKLEQGSKNSKLTIKQILPTWTIEP
;
A
#
# COMPACT_ATOMS: atom_id res chain seq x y z
N MET A 1 31.56 -8.44 22.75
CA MET A 1 31.01 -8.60 21.37
C MET A 1 29.58 -9.18 21.35
N THR A 2 29.06 -9.66 22.49
CA THR A 2 27.73 -10.29 22.64
C THR A 2 26.57 -9.29 22.84
N MET A 3 26.74 -8.28 23.70
CA MET A 3 25.68 -7.33 24.06
C MET A 3 25.17 -6.48 22.87
N ILE A 4 26.04 -6.11 21.93
CA ILE A 4 25.66 -5.37 20.72
C ILE A 4 24.78 -6.22 19.80
N ASN A 5 25.05 -7.52 19.72
CA ASN A 5 24.24 -8.44 18.92
C ASN A 5 22.87 -8.70 19.56
N GLU A 6 22.81 -8.86 20.89
CA GLU A 6 21.55 -9.04 21.63
C GLU A 6 20.64 -7.82 21.52
N LEU A 7 21.20 -6.60 21.64
CA LEU A 7 20.47 -5.35 21.41
C LEU A 7 19.95 -5.24 19.97
N LYS A 8 20.77 -5.60 18.98
CA LYS A 8 20.35 -5.62 17.57
C LYS A 8 19.18 -6.59 17.35
N TYR A 9 19.27 -7.81 17.85
CA TYR A 9 18.19 -8.80 17.76
C TYR A 9 16.91 -8.33 18.46
N PHE A 10 17.03 -7.68 19.61
CA PHE A 10 15.91 -7.11 20.34
C PHE A 10 15.18 -6.03 19.51
N PHE A 11 15.91 -5.08 18.92
CA PHE A 11 15.32 -4.06 18.07
C PHE A 11 14.70 -4.63 16.79
N GLU A 12 15.34 -5.60 16.14
CA GLU A 12 14.79 -6.30 14.97
C GLU A 12 13.49 -7.04 15.29
N ALA A 13 13.41 -7.69 16.47
CA ALA A 13 12.20 -8.37 16.93
C ALA A 13 11.06 -7.39 17.23
N ILE A 14 11.35 -6.23 17.82
CA ILE A 14 10.37 -5.17 18.07
C ILE A 14 9.86 -4.58 16.76
N ALA A 15 10.74 -4.25 15.82
CA ALA A 15 10.36 -3.74 14.51
C ALA A 15 9.48 -4.74 13.75
N PHE A 16 9.84 -6.03 13.79
CA PHE A 16 9.03 -7.10 13.21
C PHE A 16 7.63 -7.18 13.85
N ALA A 17 7.52 -7.09 15.17
CA ALA A 17 6.24 -7.10 15.88
C ALA A 17 5.37 -5.88 15.56
N ALA A 18 5.97 -4.69 15.48
CA ALA A 18 5.28 -3.44 15.11
C ALA A 18 4.76 -3.49 13.66
N ASN A 19 5.58 -3.98 12.73
CA ASN A 19 5.21 -4.16 11.32
C ASN A 19 4.06 -5.18 11.21
N THR A 20 4.18 -6.33 11.87
CA THR A 20 3.15 -7.39 11.86
C THR A 20 1.82 -6.90 12.44
N THR A 21 1.86 -6.12 13.52
CA THR A 21 0.63 -5.60 14.13
C THR A 21 -0.04 -4.55 13.26
N THR A 22 0.76 -3.68 12.62
CA THR A 22 0.23 -2.71 11.65
C THR A 22 -0.38 -3.40 10.42
N LEU A 23 0.28 -4.44 9.91
CA LEU A 23 -0.24 -5.30 8.85
C LEU A 23 -1.58 -5.92 9.28
N PHE A 24 -1.69 -6.44 10.50
CA PHE A 24 -2.93 -7.00 11.03
C PHE A 24 -4.06 -5.97 11.17
N VAL A 25 -3.77 -4.76 11.64
CA VAL A 25 -4.74 -3.66 11.70
C VAL A 25 -5.25 -3.30 10.31
N ASN A 26 -4.35 -3.23 9.32
CA ASN A 26 -4.71 -2.97 7.93
C ASN A 26 -5.49 -4.15 7.31
N PHE A 27 -5.19 -5.40 7.63
CA PHE A 27 -5.98 -6.54 7.17
C PHE A 27 -7.39 -6.53 7.74
N LYS A 28 -7.54 -6.20 9.01
CA LYS A 28 -8.86 -6.06 9.65
C LYS A 28 -9.67 -4.95 8.98
N SER A 29 -9.07 -3.80 8.68
CA SER A 29 -9.76 -2.69 8.01
C SER A 29 -10.15 -3.04 6.56
N LEU A 30 -9.31 -3.80 5.87
CA LEU A 30 -9.56 -4.26 4.50
C LEU A 30 -10.45 -5.52 4.41
N LYS A 31 -10.90 -6.07 5.56
CA LYS A 31 -11.64 -7.35 5.66
C LYS A 31 -10.93 -8.54 5.00
N ILE A 32 -9.61 -8.49 4.94
CA ILE A 32 -8.77 -9.51 4.33
C ILE A 32 -8.46 -10.58 5.40
N ARG A 33 -8.73 -11.86 5.10
CA ARG A 33 -8.38 -12.99 5.98
C ARG A 33 -7.18 -13.75 5.42
N PHE A 34 -6.10 -13.86 6.21
CA PHE A 34 -4.93 -14.66 5.85
C PHE A 34 -4.33 -15.42 7.05
N PRO A 35 -3.59 -16.52 6.80
CA PRO A 35 -2.80 -17.20 7.81
C PRO A 35 -1.61 -16.33 8.24
N ILE A 36 -1.32 -16.28 9.55
CA ILE A 36 -0.24 -15.47 10.14
C ILE A 36 1.15 -15.84 9.56
N TYR A 37 1.37 -17.11 9.19
CA TYR A 37 2.63 -17.59 8.59
C TYR A 37 2.96 -16.93 7.24
N SER A 38 1.95 -16.55 6.45
CA SER A 38 2.12 -15.91 5.14
C SER A 38 2.68 -14.48 5.26
N VAL A 39 2.42 -13.81 6.40
CA VAL A 39 2.88 -12.44 6.70
C VAL A 39 4.39 -12.43 6.99
N LYS A 40 4.88 -13.41 7.76
CA LYS A 40 6.31 -13.56 8.10
C LYS A 40 7.18 -13.85 6.88
N ALA A 41 6.69 -14.67 5.95
CA ALA A 41 7.40 -14.95 4.70
C ALA A 41 7.38 -13.77 3.72
N ALA A 42 6.32 -12.96 3.72
CA ALA A 42 6.21 -11.74 2.91
C ALA A 42 7.29 -10.71 3.24
N LEU A 43 7.64 -10.59 4.53
CA LEU A 43 8.67 -9.69 5.06
C LEU A 43 10.11 -9.95 4.58
N ASN A 44 10.35 -11.05 3.83
CA ASN A 44 11.68 -11.46 3.37
C ASN A 44 11.92 -11.35 1.84
N ASP A 45 10.94 -10.94 1.00
CA ASP A 45 11.24 -10.59 -0.41
C ASP A 45 11.24 -9.08 -0.60
N THR A 46 12.41 -8.49 -0.70
CA THR A 46 12.55 -7.05 -0.88
C THR A 46 12.38 -6.64 -2.34
N THR A 47 12.94 -7.39 -3.28
CA THR A 47 13.00 -6.99 -4.70
C THR A 47 11.63 -6.90 -5.38
N ASP A 48 10.76 -7.89 -5.16
CA ASP A 48 9.41 -7.88 -5.73
C ASP A 48 8.56 -6.72 -5.18
N ILE A 49 8.71 -6.44 -3.89
CA ILE A 49 7.96 -5.37 -3.22
C ILE A 49 8.48 -3.99 -3.64
N GLU A 50 9.80 -3.82 -3.74
CA GLU A 50 10.41 -2.60 -4.28
C GLU A 50 9.91 -2.31 -5.70
N ARG A 51 9.86 -3.33 -6.56
CA ARG A 51 9.34 -3.22 -7.92
C ARG A 51 7.86 -2.83 -7.95
N ILE A 52 7.02 -3.44 -7.12
CA ILE A 52 5.60 -3.07 -6.95
C ILE A 52 5.49 -1.60 -6.52
N ILE A 53 6.26 -1.18 -5.52
CA ILE A 53 6.21 0.18 -4.98
C ILE A 53 6.68 1.19 -6.03
N ASP A 54 7.77 0.95 -6.75
CA ASP A 54 8.22 1.88 -7.79
C ASP A 54 7.19 1.99 -8.94
N THR A 55 6.65 0.85 -9.38
CA THR A 55 5.81 0.76 -10.58
C THR A 55 4.37 1.23 -10.34
N LEU A 56 3.77 0.84 -9.21
CA LEU A 56 2.35 1.03 -8.91
C LEU A 56 2.09 2.18 -7.94
N PHE A 57 3.04 2.46 -7.05
CA PHE A 57 2.93 3.58 -6.13
C PHE A 57 3.70 4.75 -6.73
N TYR A 58 5.03 4.79 -6.65
CA TYR A 58 5.84 5.99 -6.84
C TYR A 58 5.52 6.81 -8.11
N ARG A 59 5.18 6.21 -9.24
CA ARG A 59 4.94 6.93 -10.50
C ARG A 59 3.52 7.49 -10.70
N LYS A 60 2.56 7.21 -9.81
CA LYS A 60 1.11 7.47 -10.00
C LYS A 60 0.56 8.76 -9.41
N GLN A 61 0.52 9.84 -10.19
CA GLN A 61 0.15 11.18 -9.69
C GLN A 61 -1.22 11.32 -9.01
N VAL A 62 -2.24 10.57 -9.44
CA VAL A 62 -3.59 10.55 -8.83
C VAL A 62 -3.61 10.21 -7.34
N MET A 63 -2.54 9.59 -6.84
CA MET A 63 -2.41 9.23 -5.44
C MET A 63 -1.90 10.37 -4.55
N TRP A 64 -1.35 11.45 -5.11
CA TRP A 64 -0.70 12.52 -4.34
C TRP A 64 -1.24 13.91 -4.63
N GLU A 65 -1.66 14.16 -5.86
CA GLU A 65 -2.05 15.51 -6.23
C GLU A 65 -3.26 15.96 -5.43
N HIS A 66 -3.26 17.26 -5.11
CA HIS A 66 -4.43 17.84 -4.50
C HIS A 66 -5.54 17.80 -5.56
N SER A 67 -6.68 17.25 -5.17
CA SER A 67 -7.90 17.14 -5.98
C SER A 67 -8.40 18.40 -6.68
N LYS A 68 -7.92 19.57 -6.29
CA LYS A 68 -8.23 20.84 -6.94
C LYS A 68 -7.45 21.04 -8.25
N TYR A 69 -6.34 20.35 -8.44
CA TYR A 69 -5.47 20.47 -9.61
C TYR A 69 -5.56 19.25 -10.54
N GLU A 70 -6.40 18.28 -10.18
CA GLU A 70 -6.52 17.02 -10.89
C GLU A 70 -7.46 17.14 -12.10
N ASN A 71 -6.93 16.89 -13.30
CA ASN A 71 -7.71 16.82 -14.53
C ASN A 71 -8.43 15.46 -14.63
N THR A 72 -9.72 15.47 -15.00
CA THR A 72 -10.57 14.27 -15.10
C THR A 72 -10.00 13.20 -16.04
N GLU A 73 -9.66 13.55 -17.28
CA GLU A 73 -9.14 12.61 -18.28
C GLU A 73 -7.87 11.95 -17.78
N TRP A 74 -6.99 12.75 -17.20
CA TRP A 74 -5.73 12.27 -16.69
C TRP A 74 -5.88 11.37 -15.45
N CYS A 75 -6.85 11.66 -14.58
CA CYS A 75 -7.20 10.79 -13.45
C CYS A 75 -7.75 9.45 -13.95
N MET A 76 -8.66 9.48 -14.93
CA MET A 76 -9.20 8.28 -15.55
C MET A 76 -8.10 7.41 -16.16
N ASN A 77 -7.18 8.02 -16.92
CA ASN A 77 -6.03 7.32 -17.51
C ASN A 77 -5.10 6.75 -16.44
N SER A 78 -4.84 7.50 -15.36
CA SER A 78 -3.98 7.06 -14.26
C SER A 78 -4.57 5.88 -13.49
N LEU A 79 -5.90 5.90 -13.24
CA LEU A 79 -6.64 4.82 -12.57
C LEU A 79 -6.69 3.57 -13.44
N LYS A 80 -6.96 3.72 -14.75
CA LYS A 80 -6.96 2.61 -15.70
C LYS A 80 -5.58 1.96 -15.80
N ASP A 81 -4.51 2.75 -15.97
CA ASP A 81 -3.13 2.24 -15.99
C ASP A 81 -2.74 1.59 -14.66
N LEU A 82 -3.32 2.02 -13.53
CA LEU A 82 -3.07 1.37 -12.24
C LEU A 82 -3.76 0.01 -12.14
N ARG A 83 -5.05 -0.06 -12.52
CA ARG A 83 -5.80 -1.32 -12.57
C ARG A 83 -5.08 -2.34 -13.45
N ASP A 84 -4.74 -1.96 -14.68
CA ASP A 84 -4.14 -2.87 -15.65
C ASP A 84 -2.78 -3.39 -15.16
N LYS A 85 -1.97 -2.54 -14.51
CA LYS A 85 -0.70 -2.97 -13.90
C LYS A 85 -0.91 -3.85 -12.67
N CYS A 86 -1.86 -3.55 -11.80
CA CYS A 86 -2.21 -4.41 -10.67
C CYS A 86 -2.62 -5.81 -11.13
N ASP A 87 -3.40 -5.91 -12.21
CA ASP A 87 -3.83 -7.18 -12.78
C ASP A 87 -2.63 -7.96 -13.36
N ASN A 88 -1.77 -7.30 -14.13
CA ASN A 88 -0.56 -7.92 -14.69
C ASN A 88 0.39 -8.45 -13.58
N GLU A 89 0.62 -7.65 -12.55
CA GLU A 89 1.44 -8.05 -11.40
C GLU A 89 0.81 -9.23 -10.66
N SER A 90 -0.51 -9.17 -10.41
CA SER A 90 -1.24 -10.25 -9.75
C SER A 90 -1.12 -11.57 -10.51
N GLN A 91 -1.28 -11.54 -11.83
CA GLN A 91 -1.11 -12.73 -12.67
C GLN A 91 0.33 -13.25 -12.65
N THR A 92 1.31 -12.35 -12.63
CA THR A 92 2.73 -12.74 -12.50
C THR A 92 2.98 -13.54 -11.22
N PHE A 93 2.44 -13.08 -10.08
CA PHE A 93 2.54 -13.83 -8.82
C PHE A 93 1.82 -15.18 -8.84
N LEU A 94 0.67 -15.27 -9.52
CA LEU A 94 -0.13 -16.50 -9.60
C LEU A 94 0.36 -17.51 -10.62
N SER A 95 1.10 -17.07 -11.64
CA SER A 95 1.72 -17.93 -12.65
C SER A 95 2.94 -18.72 -12.13
N GLY A 96 3.45 -18.34 -10.94
CA GLY A 96 4.46 -19.10 -10.22
C GLY A 96 3.92 -20.37 -9.55
N SER A 97 4.80 -21.26 -9.06
CA SER A 97 4.36 -22.53 -8.47
C SER A 97 3.30 -22.33 -7.37
N THR A 98 2.23 -23.12 -7.46
CA THR A 98 0.93 -23.04 -6.78
C THR A 98 0.95 -23.26 -5.26
N THR A 99 2.13 -23.35 -4.65
CA THR A 99 2.30 -23.71 -3.23
C THR A 99 2.83 -22.58 -2.36
N ASN A 100 2.91 -21.34 -2.89
CA ASN A 100 3.46 -20.22 -2.14
C ASN A 100 2.36 -19.25 -1.69
N ASP A 101 1.83 -19.47 -0.48
CA ASP A 101 0.82 -18.62 0.17
C ASP A 101 1.16 -17.12 0.14
N LYS A 102 2.46 -16.78 0.15
CA LYS A 102 2.97 -15.40 0.02
C LYS A 102 2.64 -14.77 -1.33
N ARG A 103 2.80 -15.54 -2.43
CA ARG A 103 2.48 -15.03 -3.77
C ARG A 103 0.98 -14.84 -3.93
N HIS A 104 0.18 -15.76 -3.40
CA HIS A 104 -1.27 -15.59 -3.32
C HIS A 104 -1.68 -14.36 -2.51
N PHE A 105 -0.98 -14.10 -1.40
CA PHE A 105 -1.18 -12.90 -0.59
C PHE A 105 -0.95 -11.61 -1.40
N PHE A 106 0.22 -11.46 -2.04
CA PHE A 106 0.52 -10.28 -2.87
C PHE A 106 -0.45 -10.15 -4.04
N ALA A 107 -0.75 -11.25 -4.74
CA ALA A 107 -1.71 -11.26 -5.83
C ALA A 107 -3.10 -10.78 -5.40
N THR A 108 -3.53 -11.14 -4.18
CA THR A 108 -4.82 -10.71 -3.61
C THR A 108 -4.83 -9.22 -3.26
N LEU A 109 -3.76 -8.71 -2.65
CA LEU A 109 -3.63 -7.27 -2.38
C LEU A 109 -3.63 -6.45 -3.66
N LEU A 110 -2.90 -6.90 -4.67
CA LEU A 110 -2.83 -6.24 -5.98
C LEU A 110 -4.19 -6.21 -6.67
N ARG A 111 -4.92 -7.33 -6.70
CA ARG A 111 -6.31 -7.37 -7.20
C ARG A 111 -7.24 -6.44 -6.43
N THR A 112 -7.14 -6.43 -5.11
CA THR A 112 -7.96 -5.55 -4.26
C THR A 112 -7.69 -4.08 -4.61
N TRP A 113 -6.42 -3.71 -4.78
CA TRP A 113 -6.03 -2.36 -5.16
C TRP A 113 -6.50 -2.01 -6.59
N GLY A 114 -6.35 -2.93 -7.55
CA GLY A 114 -6.86 -2.78 -8.91
C GLY A 114 -8.38 -2.58 -8.95
N ASN A 115 -9.13 -3.33 -8.14
CA ASN A 115 -10.57 -3.17 -8.01
C ASN A 115 -10.96 -1.78 -7.47
N TYR A 116 -10.25 -1.25 -6.47
CA TYR A 116 -10.50 0.12 -6.01
C TYR A 116 -10.24 1.16 -7.11
N ALA A 117 -9.22 0.94 -7.94
CA ALA A 117 -8.94 1.83 -9.07
C ALA A 117 -10.04 1.76 -10.13
N ASP A 118 -10.54 0.55 -10.43
CA ASP A 118 -11.63 0.33 -11.39
C ASP A 118 -12.98 0.91 -10.89
N GLU A 119 -13.28 0.76 -9.60
CA GLU A 119 -14.44 1.39 -8.96
C GLU A 119 -14.37 2.91 -9.07
N ALA A 120 -13.22 3.50 -8.72
CA ALA A 120 -13.02 4.95 -8.83
C ALA A 120 -13.15 5.44 -10.28
N TYR A 121 -12.61 4.70 -11.25
CA TYR A 121 -12.77 5.00 -12.67
C TYR A 121 -14.25 4.99 -13.08
N LYS A 122 -14.99 3.94 -12.71
CA LYS A 122 -16.43 3.82 -13.00
C LYS A 122 -17.25 4.94 -12.35
N ASP A 123 -16.91 5.33 -11.13
CA ASP A 123 -17.55 6.43 -10.42
C ASP A 123 -17.33 7.77 -11.14
N ILE A 124 -16.12 8.02 -11.68
CA ILE A 124 -15.82 9.23 -12.47
C ILE A 124 -16.62 9.24 -13.77
N VAL A 125 -16.69 8.11 -14.48
CA VAL A 125 -17.44 8.02 -15.75
C VAL A 125 -18.94 8.29 -15.55
N LYS A 126 -19.47 7.92 -14.39
CA LYS A 126 -20.90 8.06 -14.05
C LYS A 126 -21.25 9.40 -13.41
N SER A 127 -20.27 10.19 -12.94
CA SER A 127 -20.55 11.47 -12.33
C SER A 127 -20.84 12.53 -13.39
N ASP A 128 -21.61 13.56 -13.04
CA ASP A 128 -21.84 14.75 -13.88
C ASP A 128 -20.56 15.62 -14.07
N MET A 129 -19.38 15.03 -13.86
CA MET A 129 -18.03 15.57 -14.09
C MET A 129 -17.77 16.97 -13.51
N THR A 130 -18.36 17.28 -12.36
CA THR A 130 -17.99 18.48 -11.60
C THR A 130 -16.67 18.25 -10.86
N SER A 131 -15.85 19.30 -10.70
CA SER A 131 -14.61 19.25 -9.91
C SER A 131 -14.84 18.75 -8.48
N HIS A 132 -16.00 19.07 -7.88
CA HIS A 132 -16.37 18.57 -6.55
C HIS A 132 -16.61 17.06 -6.51
N SER A 133 -17.22 16.49 -7.56
CA SER A 133 -17.43 15.04 -7.65
C SER A 133 -16.11 14.27 -7.77
N LEU A 134 -15.16 14.80 -8.57
CA LEU A 134 -13.84 14.18 -8.76
C LEU A 134 -13.06 14.12 -7.45
N ASP A 135 -13.04 15.20 -6.66
CA ASP A 135 -12.38 15.24 -5.35
C ASP A 135 -12.90 14.14 -4.42
N VAL A 136 -14.22 14.01 -4.29
CA VAL A 136 -14.84 13.02 -3.40
C VAL A 136 -14.45 11.60 -3.79
N ILE A 137 -14.48 11.29 -5.10
CA ILE A 137 -14.16 9.96 -5.63
C ILE A 137 -12.68 9.63 -5.40
N LEU A 138 -11.77 10.53 -5.79
CA LEU A 138 -10.33 10.32 -5.66
C LEU A 138 -9.90 10.26 -4.20
N LYS A 139 -10.54 11.05 -3.33
CA LYS A 139 -10.33 10.96 -1.89
C LYS A 139 -10.72 9.59 -1.36
N LYS A 140 -11.89 9.06 -1.72
CA LYS A 140 -12.34 7.70 -1.32
C LYS A 140 -11.34 6.65 -1.81
N PHE A 141 -10.93 6.72 -3.07
CA PHE A 141 -9.94 5.83 -3.66
C PHE A 141 -8.61 5.81 -2.88
N ARG A 142 -8.05 6.99 -2.58
CA ARG A 142 -6.82 7.13 -1.78
C ARG A 142 -6.98 6.50 -0.39
N LYS A 143 -8.11 6.75 0.29
CA LYS A 143 -8.39 6.18 1.62
C LYS A 143 -8.32 4.65 1.60
N SER A 144 -8.89 4.02 0.57
CA SER A 144 -8.90 2.57 0.44
C SER A 144 -7.53 2.01 0.01
N SER A 145 -6.75 2.79 -0.75
CA SER A 145 -5.46 2.35 -1.28
C SER A 145 -4.31 2.46 -0.27
N TYR A 146 -4.28 3.49 0.57
CA TYR A 146 -3.16 3.74 1.48
C TYR A 146 -2.86 2.58 2.46
N PRO A 147 -3.84 1.88 3.04
CA PRO A 147 -3.57 0.70 3.87
C PRO A 147 -2.87 -0.43 3.09
N ILE A 148 -3.20 -0.63 1.81
CA ILE A 148 -2.55 -1.62 0.96
C ILE A 148 -1.10 -1.21 0.69
N ILE A 149 -0.86 0.05 0.36
CA ILE A 149 0.50 0.58 0.15
C ILE A 149 1.33 0.44 1.42
N ALA A 150 0.80 0.86 2.57
CA ALA A 150 1.48 0.72 3.85
C ALA A 150 1.85 -0.74 4.14
N THR A 151 0.97 -1.68 3.80
CA THR A 151 1.21 -3.12 3.94
C THR A 151 2.42 -3.59 3.12
N PHE A 152 2.55 -3.12 1.87
CA PHE A 152 3.76 -3.39 1.08
C PHE A 152 5.01 -2.73 1.71
N LEU A 153 4.92 -1.48 2.17
CA LEU A 153 6.07 -0.77 2.74
C LEU A 153 6.56 -1.38 4.05
N PHE A 154 5.66 -1.86 4.92
CA PHE A 154 6.04 -2.57 6.14
C PHE A 154 6.67 -3.93 5.88
N SER A 155 6.46 -4.48 4.68
CA SER A 155 7.11 -5.72 4.26
C SER A 155 8.59 -5.52 3.87
N LEU A 156 9.04 -4.27 3.69
CA LEU A 156 10.44 -3.93 3.44
C LEU A 156 11.22 -3.74 4.76
N PRO A 157 12.53 -4.10 4.78
CA PRO A 157 13.38 -3.93 5.96
C PRO A 157 13.61 -2.44 6.27
N ASP A 158 13.92 -2.15 7.53
CA ASP A 158 14.28 -0.80 7.96
C ASP A 158 15.60 -0.36 7.34
N GLY A 159 15.72 0.94 7.04
CA GLY A 159 16.87 1.49 6.29
C GLY A 159 16.81 1.26 4.78
N ASN A 160 15.75 0.65 4.26
CA ASN A 160 15.52 0.54 2.83
C ASN A 160 15.10 1.90 2.23
N LEU A 161 15.88 2.39 1.25
CA LEU A 161 15.62 3.70 0.63
C LEU A 161 14.25 3.79 -0.06
N THR A 162 13.78 2.70 -0.68
CA THR A 162 12.46 2.64 -1.32
C THR A 162 11.36 2.79 -0.28
N LYS A 163 11.49 2.11 0.87
CA LYS A 163 10.59 2.22 2.01
C LYS A 163 10.50 3.65 2.52
N ASP A 164 11.63 4.27 2.82
CA ASP A 164 11.70 5.62 3.39
C ASP A 164 11.12 6.68 2.44
N ASN A 165 11.49 6.60 1.15
CA ASN A 165 10.99 7.52 0.13
C ASN A 165 9.49 7.35 -0.08
N ALA A 166 9.00 6.11 -0.10
CA ALA A 166 7.59 5.85 -0.26
C ALA A 166 6.76 6.24 0.97
N PHE A 167 7.27 6.08 2.20
CA PHE A 167 6.58 6.58 3.40
C PHE A 167 6.48 8.10 3.41
N LYS A 168 7.55 8.83 3.08
CA LYS A 168 7.50 10.29 2.93
C LYS A 168 6.43 10.71 1.92
N LYS A 169 6.36 9.99 0.80
CA LYS A 169 5.37 10.22 -0.24
C LYS A 169 3.94 9.91 0.21
N LEU A 170 3.75 8.82 0.95
CA LEU A 170 2.47 8.42 1.54
C LEU A 170 1.98 9.47 2.55
N GLU A 171 2.88 9.98 3.40
CA GLU A 171 2.57 11.06 4.34
C GLU A 171 2.09 12.32 3.65
N GLN A 172 2.76 12.74 2.56
CA GLN A 172 2.33 13.90 1.78
C GLN A 172 0.94 13.70 1.16
N GLY A 173 0.70 12.56 0.52
CA GLY A 173 -0.61 12.23 -0.05
C GLY A 173 -1.72 12.12 1.00
N SER A 174 -1.39 11.62 2.20
CA SER A 174 -2.35 11.48 3.30
C SER A 174 -2.85 12.84 3.81
N LYS A 175 -1.95 13.83 3.94
CA LYS A 175 -2.30 15.22 4.30
C LYS A 175 -3.32 15.83 3.32
N ASN A 176 -3.21 15.51 2.04
CA ASN A 176 -4.13 15.98 1.00
C ASN A 176 -5.51 15.27 1.03
N SER A 177 -5.66 14.19 1.80
CA SER A 177 -6.90 13.40 1.91
C SER A 177 -7.65 13.56 3.25
N LYS A 178 -7.15 14.41 4.17
CA LYS A 178 -7.61 14.52 5.57
C LYS A 178 -7.60 13.20 6.36
N LEU A 179 -6.90 12.16 5.88
CA LEU A 179 -6.49 11.01 6.71
C LEU A 179 -5.19 11.40 7.39
N THR A 180 -5.09 11.15 8.69
CA THR A 180 -3.79 11.25 9.35
C THR A 180 -2.99 9.98 9.08
N ILE A 181 -1.68 10.11 8.92
CA ILE A 181 -0.77 8.95 8.83
C ILE A 181 -1.01 7.99 10.01
N LYS A 182 -1.42 8.50 11.18
CA LYS A 182 -1.80 7.73 12.39
C LYS A 182 -3.00 6.80 12.21
N GLN A 183 -3.88 7.08 11.24
CA GLN A 183 -5.01 6.21 10.88
C GLN A 183 -4.61 5.07 9.94
N ILE A 184 -3.42 5.15 9.33
CA ILE A 184 -2.88 4.21 8.33
C ILE A 184 -1.71 3.40 8.93
N LEU A 185 -0.92 4.06 9.79
CA LEU A 185 0.17 3.54 10.59
C LEU A 185 -0.23 3.77 12.06
N PRO A 186 -0.66 2.75 12.81
CA PRO A 186 -0.87 2.92 14.24
C PRO A 186 0.47 3.38 14.83
N THR A 187 0.49 4.58 15.41
CA THR A 187 1.68 5.10 16.10
C THR A 187 1.89 4.27 17.35
N TRP A 188 2.93 3.44 17.34
CA TRP A 188 3.45 2.79 18.53
C TRP A 188 4.42 3.75 19.20
N THR A 189 3.99 4.35 20.30
CA THR A 189 4.92 4.92 21.28
C THR A 189 5.26 3.80 22.25
N ILE A 190 6.51 3.35 22.25
CA ILE A 190 7.07 2.74 23.46
C ILE A 190 7.26 3.93 24.39
N GLU A 191 6.37 4.10 25.37
CA GLU A 191 6.65 5.03 26.45
C GLU A 191 7.96 4.59 27.12
N PRO A 192 8.91 5.53 27.31
CA PRO A 192 10.22 5.22 27.90
C PRO A 192 10.12 4.68 29.33
#